data_AF-A0A7C7WMC6-F1
#
_entry.id   AF-A0A7C7WMC6-F1
#
_cell.length_a   1.000
_cell.length_b   1.000
_cell.length_c   1.000
_cell.angle_alpha   90.00
_cell.angle_beta   90.00
_cell.angle_gamma   90.00
#
_symmetry.space_group_name_H-M   'P 1'
#
loop_
_entity.id
_entity.type
_entity.pdbx_description
1 polymer ?
#
loop_
_entity_poly.entity_id
_entity_poly.type
_entity_poly.pdbx_seq_one_letter_code
_entity_poly.pdbx_strand_id
1 'polypeptide(L)'
;MPSYFSLEGLPALGKSELLSALRLFYPEQVLVLPELVKEVGEREGLDPFREREELNRAILDALPKRQKEIESALAQGLTVVEES
;
A
#
# COMPACT_ATOMS: atom_id res chain seq x y z
N MET A 1 10.28 10.57 14.88
CA MET A 1 10.59 10.90 13.47
C MET A 1 9.62 10.11 12.62
N PRO A 2 8.90 10.74 11.69
CA PRO A 2 8.06 10.03 10.72
C PRO A 2 8.97 9.23 9.78
N SER A 3 8.58 7.99 9.48
CA SER A 3 9.36 7.07 8.66
C SER A 3 8.48 6.35 7.65
N TYR A 4 9.07 5.98 6.53
CA TYR A 4 8.45 5.13 5.50
C TYR A 4 9.12 3.75 5.50
N PHE A 5 8.32 2.69 5.54
CA PHE A 5 8.78 1.31 5.45
C PHE A 5 8.04 0.58 4.32
N SER A 6 8.80 -0.10 3.47
CA SER A 6 8.28 -1.12 2.55
C SER A 6 8.47 -2.49 3.20
N LEU A 7 7.39 -3.25 3.34
CA LEU A 7 7.42 -4.59 3.91
C LEU A 7 7.44 -5.64 2.80
N GLU A 8 8.61 -6.21 2.57
CA GLU A 8 8.83 -7.27 1.61
C GLU A 8 8.88 -8.65 2.27
N GLY A 9 8.46 -9.68 1.53
CA GLY A 9 8.59 -11.06 1.97
C GLY A 9 7.87 -12.03 1.05
N LEU A 10 8.17 -13.32 1.18
CA LEU A 10 7.48 -14.35 0.39
C LEU A 10 5.96 -14.35 0.65
N PRO A 11 5.16 -14.86 -0.31
CA PRO A 11 3.74 -15.09 -0.09
C PRO A 11 3.49 -15.95 1.16
N ALA A 12 2.38 -15.67 1.85
CA ALA A 12 1.92 -16.41 3.03
C ALA A 12 2.86 -16.40 4.26
N LEU A 13 3.79 -15.43 4.37
CA LEU A 13 4.63 -15.24 5.57
C LEU A 13 3.98 -14.41 6.70
N GLY A 14 2.69 -14.10 6.62
CA GLY A 14 2.02 -13.33 7.68
C GLY A 14 2.11 -11.80 7.52
N LYS A 15 2.49 -11.28 6.34
CA LYS A 15 2.63 -9.83 6.10
C LYS A 15 1.30 -9.11 6.33
N SER A 16 0.23 -9.61 5.75
CA SER A 16 -1.11 -9.01 5.86
C SER A 16 -1.62 -9.00 7.31
N GLU A 17 -1.28 -10.02 8.09
CA GLU A 17 -1.59 -10.15 9.51
C GLU A 17 -0.82 -9.13 10.35
N LEU A 18 0.48 -8.96 10.08
CA LEU A 18 1.30 -7.92 10.72
C LEU A 18 0.75 -6.53 10.41
N LEU A 19 0.47 -6.23 9.14
CA LEU A 19 -0.09 -4.95 8.70
C LEU A 19 -1.45 -4.70 9.34
N SER A 20 -2.30 -5.73 9.45
CA SER A 20 -3.60 -5.63 10.14
C SER A 20 -3.43 -5.34 11.63
N ALA A 21 -2.45 -5.98 12.29
CA ALA A 21 -2.13 -5.72 13.69
C ALA A 21 -1.62 -4.28 13.89
N LEU A 22 -0.74 -3.78 13.02
CA LEU A 22 -0.24 -2.40 13.08
C LEU A 22 -1.39 -1.39 12.98
N ARG A 23 -2.30 -1.60 12.04
CA ARG A 23 -3.50 -0.76 11.88
C ARG A 23 -4.41 -0.78 13.10
N LEU A 24 -4.53 -1.94 13.77
CA LEU A 24 -5.40 -2.11 14.94
C LEU A 24 -4.80 -1.50 16.21
N PHE A 25 -3.52 -1.74 16.47
CA PHE A 25 -2.86 -1.36 17.72
C PHE A 25 -2.26 0.04 17.70
N TYR A 26 -1.96 0.59 16.51
CA TYR A 26 -1.31 1.91 16.36
C TYR A 26 -2.05 2.84 15.36
N PRO A 27 -3.40 2.97 15.42
CA PRO A 27 -4.18 3.66 14.39
C PRO A 27 -3.88 5.16 14.26
N GLU A 28 -3.42 5.81 15.33
CA GLU A 28 -3.09 7.26 15.33
C GLU A 28 -1.60 7.52 15.05
N GLN A 29 -0.79 6.46 14.88
CA GLN A 29 0.66 6.55 14.73
C GLN A 29 1.15 5.93 13.42
N VAL A 30 0.40 4.96 12.89
CA VAL A 30 0.79 4.17 11.71
C VAL A 30 -0.30 4.21 10.65
N LEU A 31 0.05 4.69 9.46
CA LEU A 31 -0.74 4.50 8.25
C LEU A 31 -0.25 3.24 7.55
N VAL A 32 -1.16 2.28 7.36
CA VAL A 32 -0.91 1.06 6.61
C VAL A 32 -1.51 1.20 5.21
N LEU A 33 -0.67 1.02 4.19
CA LEU A 33 -1.07 1.06 2.79
C LEU A 33 -0.96 -0.35 2.20
N PRO A 34 -2.03 -0.89 1.59
CA PRO A 34 -1.96 -2.18 0.90
C PRO A 34 -1.12 -2.06 -0.37
N GLU A 35 -0.72 -3.22 -0.89
CA GLU A 35 0.00 -3.34 -2.15
C GLU A 35 -0.77 -2.63 -3.26
N LEU A 36 -0.11 -1.68 -3.95
CA LEU A 36 -0.78 -0.83 -4.93
C LEU A 36 -1.39 -1.63 -6.08
N VAL A 37 -0.73 -2.71 -6.50
CA VAL A 37 -1.22 -3.60 -7.56
C VAL A 37 -2.54 -4.26 -7.16
N LYS A 38 -2.64 -4.75 -5.91
CA LYS A 38 -3.88 -5.34 -5.38
C LYS A 38 -5.00 -4.30 -5.30
N GLU A 39 -4.70 -3.12 -4.73
CA GLU A 39 -5.69 -2.05 -4.61
C GLU A 39 -6.24 -1.62 -5.97
N VAL A 40 -5.36 -1.39 -6.95
CA VAL A 40 -5.76 -0.97 -8.30
C VAL A 40 -6.51 -2.08 -9.02
N GLY A 41 -6.02 -3.33 -8.96
CA GLY A 41 -6.70 -4.47 -9.59
C GLY A 41 -8.11 -4.68 -9.06
N GLU A 42 -8.29 -4.63 -7.73
CA GLU A 42 -9.61 -4.75 -7.09
C GLU A 42 -10.54 -3.58 -7.42
N ARG A 43 -10.02 -2.34 -7.39
CA ARG A 43 -10.82 -1.13 -7.67
C ARG A 43 -11.32 -1.07 -9.11
N GLU A 44 -10.48 -1.43 -10.07
CA GLU A 44 -10.79 -1.35 -11.50
C GLU A 44 -11.38 -2.67 -12.05
N GLY A 45 -11.39 -3.74 -11.25
CA GLY A 45 -11.90 -5.06 -11.66
C GLY A 45 -11.02 -5.78 -12.69
N LEU A 46 -9.71 -5.51 -12.67
CA LEU A 46 -8.74 -6.02 -13.65
C LEU A 46 -8.09 -7.32 -13.17
N ASP A 47 -8.05 -8.33 -14.04
CA ASP A 47 -7.35 -9.60 -13.78
C ASP A 47 -5.85 -9.46 -14.11
N PRO A 48 -4.93 -9.57 -13.14
CA PRO A 48 -3.48 -9.44 -13.36
C PRO A 48 -2.89 -10.47 -14.33
N PHE A 49 -3.60 -11.56 -14.60
CA PHE A 49 -3.18 -12.62 -15.51
C PHE A 49 -3.72 -12.43 -16.93
N ARG A 50 -4.74 -11.59 -17.12
CA ARG A 50 -5.39 -11.39 -18.43
C ARG A 50 -5.24 -9.97 -18.96
N GLU A 51 -5.26 -8.97 -18.09
CA GLU A 51 -5.38 -7.54 -18.43
C GLU A 51 -4.15 -6.76 -17.96
N ARG A 52 -2.97 -7.32 -18.26
CA ARG A 52 -1.68 -6.80 -17.75
C ARG A 52 -1.38 -5.38 -18.21
N GLU A 53 -1.69 -5.04 -19.46
CA GLU A 53 -1.38 -3.73 -20.01
C GLU A 53 -2.26 -2.64 -19.39
N GLU A 54 -3.55 -2.93 -19.26
CA GLU A 54 -4.54 -2.08 -18.59
C GLU A 54 -4.17 -1.88 -17.12
N LEU A 55 -3.83 -2.96 -16.42
CA LEU A 55 -3.43 -2.91 -15.01
C LEU A 55 -2.16 -2.08 -14.82
N ASN A 56 -1.14 -2.29 -15.65
CA ASN A 56 0.09 -1.51 -15.58
C ASN A 56 -0.16 -0.01 -15.78
N ARG A 57 -1.01 0.36 -16.75
CA ARG A 57 -1.38 1.77 -16.97
C ARG A 57 -2.11 2.34 -15.75
N ALA A 58 -3.09 1.61 -15.23
CA ALA A 58 -3.84 2.03 -14.05
C ALA A 58 -2.94 2.19 -12.80
N ILE A 59 -1.94 1.33 -12.62
CA ILE A 59 -0.95 1.45 -11.56
C ILE A 59 -0.12 2.74 -11.74
N LEU A 60 0.40 2.99 -12.94
CA LEU A 60 1.18 4.19 -13.24
C LEU A 60 0.37 5.47 -12.99
N ASP A 61 -0.90 5.47 -13.36
CA ASP A 61 -1.82 6.58 -13.14
C ASP A 61 -2.14 6.80 -11.65
N ALA A 62 -2.08 5.75 -10.84
CA ALA A 62 -2.32 5.81 -9.39
C ALA A 62 -1.10 6.28 -8.58
N LEU A 63 0.12 6.11 -9.09
CA LEU A 63 1.37 6.46 -8.38
C LEU A 63 1.40 7.90 -7.85
N PRO A 64 1.04 8.96 -8.62
CA PRO A 64 1.09 10.32 -8.11
C PRO A 64 0.16 10.57 -6.92
N LYS A 65 -1.00 9.89 -6.89
CA LYS A 65 -1.93 9.98 -5.77
C LYS A 65 -1.36 9.26 -4.55
N ARG A 66 -0.82 8.05 -4.73
CA ARG A 66 -0.17 7.28 -3.66
C ARG A 66 0.99 8.06 -3.04
N GLN A 67 1.83 8.69 -3.86
CA GLN A 67 2.92 9.53 -3.37
C GLN A 67 2.41 10.70 -2.50
N LYS A 68 1.37 11.41 -2.94
CA LYS A 68 0.78 12.51 -2.14
C LYS A 68 0.19 12.03 -0.82
N GLU A 69 -0.41 10.85 -0.80
CA GLU A 69 -0.94 10.24 0.41
C GLU A 69 0.17 9.92 1.42
N ILE A 70 1.27 9.34 0.96
CA ILE A 70 2.47 9.06 1.76
C ILE A 70 3.05 10.37 2.32
N GLU A 71 3.27 11.37 1.45
CA GLU A 71 3.82 12.67 1.84
C GLU A 71 2.94 13.38 2.88
N SER A 72 1.62 13.34 2.70
CA SER A 72 0.67 13.94 3.64
C SER A 72 0.69 13.24 5.00
N ALA A 73 0.74 11.91 5.03
CA ALA A 73 0.78 11.15 6.28
C ALA A 73 2.09 11.40 7.05
N LEU A 74 3.23 11.43 6.34
CA LEU A 74 4.51 11.76 6.95
C LEU A 74 4.52 13.18 7.52
N ALA A 75 3.94 14.15 6.81
CA ALA A 75 3.82 15.54 7.28
C ALA A 75 2.92 15.68 8.53
N GLN A 76 1.93 14.77 8.69
CA GLN A 76 1.09 14.68 9.88
C GLN A 76 1.78 13.99 11.07
N GLY A 77 3.01 13.48 10.87
CA GLY A 77 3.77 12.80 11.93
C GLY A 77 3.56 11.29 11.98
N LEU A 78 2.80 10.71 11.04
CA LEU A 78 2.54 9.28 10.98
C LEU A 78 3.74 8.52 10.42
N THR A 79 3.91 7.28 10.86
CA THR A 79 4.75 6.29 10.19
C THR A 79 3.93 5.64 9.08
N VAL A 80 4.48 5.51 7.89
CA VAL A 80 3.82 4.85 6.77
C VAL A 80 4.45 3.48 6.55
N VAL A 81 3.63 2.44 6.47
CA VAL A 81 4.05 1.07 6.16
C VAL A 81 3.26 0.58 4.95
N GLU A 82 3.96 0.24 3.87
CA GLU A 82 3.39 -0.26 2.62
C GLU A 82 3.72 -1.75 2.41
N GLU A 83 2.76 -2.53 1.92
CA GLU A 83 3.03 -3.89 1.41
C GLU A 83 3.62 -3.82 -0.01
N SER A 84 4.72 -4.54 -0.25
CA SER A 84 5.33 -4.71 -1.58
C SER A 84 5.50 -6.17 -1.99
#